data_AF-A0A7K2X736-F1
#
_entry.id   AF-A0A7K2X736-F1
#
_cell.length_a   1.000
_cell.length_b   1.000
_cell.length_c   1.000
_cell.angle_alpha   90.00
_cell.angle_beta   90.00
_cell.angle_gamma   90.00
#
_symmetry.space_group_name_H-M   'P 1'
#
loop_
_entity.id
_entity.type
_entity.pdbx_description
1 polymer ?
#
loop_
_entity_poly.entity_id
_entity_poly.type
_entity_poly.pdbx_seq_one_letter_code
_entity_poly.pdbx_strand_id
1 'polypeptide(L)'
;MSKTDTTESTAADEAAGAELSTAPREDREDRQDRGDAVTGGPVLGAVGWIRWFWRQLTSMRVALILLFLLSLGAVPGSLVPQNSADEMKVQAFKDAHPTLTPLYEKLQFFDVYSSVWFSAIYLLLFVSLIGCIVPRSLQFVGQLRGRPPGAPRRLDRLPAYTTWRT
;
A
#
# COMPACT_ATOMS: atom_id res chain seq x y z
N MET A 1 -4.32 -44.65 43.64
CA MET A 1 -5.29 -43.54 43.58
C MET A 1 -4.53 -42.22 43.70
N SER A 2 -4.59 -41.31 42.71
CA SER A 2 -4.29 -39.85 42.82
C SER A 2 -4.09 -39.17 41.44
N LYS A 3 -5.03 -39.30 40.50
CA LYS A 3 -4.94 -38.58 39.19
C LYS A 3 -6.21 -37.85 38.75
N THR A 4 -7.26 -37.83 39.57
CA THR A 4 -8.58 -37.32 39.17
C THR A 4 -8.86 -35.87 39.57
N ASP A 5 -8.16 -35.30 40.56
CA ASP A 5 -8.49 -33.95 41.07
C ASP A 5 -7.93 -32.79 40.23
N THR A 6 -6.86 -33.00 39.46
CA THR A 6 -6.21 -31.91 38.71
C THR A 6 -7.03 -31.47 37.49
N THR A 7 -7.81 -32.36 36.89
CA THR A 7 -8.53 -32.09 35.64
C THR A 7 -9.80 -31.28 35.86
N GLU A 8 -10.47 -31.44 37.00
CA GLU A 8 -11.67 -30.65 37.34
C GLU A 8 -11.34 -29.19 37.68
N SER A 9 -10.20 -28.92 38.34
CA SER A 9 -9.76 -27.56 38.65
C SER A 9 -9.44 -26.75 37.39
N THR A 10 -8.76 -27.35 36.40
CA THR A 10 -8.42 -26.66 35.15
C THR A 10 -9.67 -26.31 34.33
N ALA A 11 -10.68 -27.19 34.33
CA ALA A 11 -11.95 -26.92 33.66
C ALA A 11 -12.79 -25.82 34.34
N ALA A 12 -12.75 -25.75 35.68
CA ALA A 12 -13.43 -24.71 36.44
C ALA A 12 -12.78 -23.32 36.24
N ASP A 13 -11.46 -23.26 36.18
CA ASP A 13 -10.71 -22.01 35.95
C ASP A 13 -10.91 -21.48 34.51
N GLU A 14 -11.01 -22.39 33.53
CA GLU A 14 -11.26 -22.05 32.12
C GLU A 14 -12.70 -21.52 31.91
N ALA A 15 -13.68 -22.09 32.63
CA ALA A 15 -15.06 -21.61 32.65
C ALA A 15 -15.18 -20.21 33.31
N ALA A 16 -14.45 -19.96 34.39
CA ALA A 16 -14.40 -18.64 35.03
C ALA A 16 -13.73 -17.58 34.14
N GLY A 17 -12.72 -17.97 33.36
CA GLY A 17 -12.08 -17.09 32.37
C GLY A 17 -13.00 -16.70 31.21
N ALA A 18 -13.94 -17.58 30.83
CA ALA A 18 -14.91 -17.31 29.76
C ALA A 18 -16.00 -16.29 30.17
N GLU A 19 -16.36 -16.22 31.44
CA GLU A 19 -17.32 -15.24 31.99
C GLU A 19 -16.71 -13.83 32.14
N LEU A 20 -15.38 -13.73 32.25
CA LEU A 20 -14.64 -12.47 32.38
C LEU A 20 -14.16 -11.90 31.02
N SER A 21 -14.37 -12.65 29.93
CA SER A 21 -13.97 -12.25 28.59
C SER A 21 -14.98 -11.26 27.99
N THR A 22 -14.58 -9.99 27.88
CA THR A 22 -15.32 -8.92 27.18
C THR A 22 -15.11 -8.93 25.67
N ALA A 23 -14.50 -9.99 25.13
CA ALA A 23 -14.38 -10.18 23.69
C ALA A 23 -15.79 -10.30 23.07
N PRO A 24 -16.11 -9.57 21.99
CA PRO A 24 -17.37 -9.74 21.29
C PRO A 24 -17.54 -11.22 20.90
N ARG A 25 -18.64 -11.85 21.32
CA ARG A 25 -19.01 -13.19 20.84
C ARG A 25 -19.39 -13.02 19.37
N GLU A 26 -18.56 -13.55 18.49
CA GLU A 26 -18.91 -13.69 17.07
C GLU A 26 -20.00 -14.76 16.98
N ASP A 27 -21.24 -14.34 16.76
CA ASP A 27 -22.38 -15.22 16.50
C ASP A 27 -22.05 -16.10 15.28
N ARG A 28 -21.65 -17.35 15.53
CA ARG A 28 -21.20 -18.32 14.51
C ARG A 28 -22.32 -19.11 13.85
N GLU A 29 -23.60 -18.81 14.11
CA GLU A 29 -24.68 -19.76 13.79
C GLU A 29 -25.88 -19.25 12.96
N ASP A 30 -25.81 -18.10 12.28
CA ASP A 30 -26.93 -17.61 11.45
C ASP A 30 -26.62 -17.33 9.96
N ARG A 31 -25.77 -18.14 9.33
CA ARG A 31 -25.77 -18.24 7.85
C ARG A 31 -25.38 -19.61 7.32
N GLN A 32 -26.07 -20.64 7.81
CA GLN A 32 -26.04 -21.99 7.25
C GLN A 32 -27.37 -22.31 6.55
N ASP A 33 -27.73 -21.56 5.51
CA ASP A 33 -28.67 -22.07 4.50
C ASP A 33 -28.54 -21.34 3.16
N ARG A 34 -27.76 -21.93 2.26
CA ARG A 34 -28.07 -22.14 0.83
C ARG A 34 -26.80 -22.64 0.15
N GLY A 35 -26.78 -23.94 -0.11
CA GLY A 35 -25.79 -24.54 -0.99
C GLY A 35 -25.82 -23.83 -2.34
N ASP A 36 -24.64 -23.44 -2.79
CA ASP A 36 -24.24 -23.44 -4.19
C ASP A 36 -22.72 -23.26 -4.20
N ALA A 37 -22.01 -24.34 -4.51
CA ALA A 37 -20.62 -24.29 -4.90
C ALA A 37 -20.53 -23.53 -6.23
N VAL A 38 -20.50 -22.19 -6.18
CA VAL A 38 -20.14 -21.36 -7.32
C VAL A 38 -18.64 -21.11 -7.24
N THR A 39 -17.88 -21.97 -7.91
CA THR A 39 -16.61 -21.61 -8.55
C THR A 39 -16.88 -20.43 -9.49
N GLY A 40 -16.88 -19.22 -8.93
CA GLY A 40 -17.18 -18.00 -9.66
C GLY A 40 -16.91 -16.81 -8.79
N GLY A 41 -15.62 -16.51 -8.57
CA GLY A 41 -15.22 -15.18 -8.10
C GLY A 41 -15.82 -14.12 -9.03
N PRO A 42 -16.01 -12.87 -8.55
CA PRO A 42 -16.66 -11.81 -9.32
C PRO A 42 -16.02 -11.73 -10.71
N VAL A 43 -16.80 -12.04 -11.75
CA VAL A 43 -16.39 -11.85 -13.14
C VAL A 43 -16.22 -10.35 -13.35
N LEU A 44 -14.99 -9.90 -13.23
CA LEU A 44 -14.62 -8.52 -13.52
C LEU A 44 -14.82 -8.32 -15.02
N GLY A 45 -15.99 -7.79 -15.41
CA GLY A 45 -16.16 -7.20 -16.73
C GLY A 45 -15.09 -6.12 -16.96
N ALA A 46 -14.92 -5.66 -18.21
CA ALA A 46 -13.85 -4.70 -18.57
C ALA A 46 -13.75 -3.49 -17.62
N VAL A 47 -14.90 -2.95 -17.18
CA VAL A 47 -14.98 -1.84 -16.22
C VAL A 47 -14.46 -2.23 -14.83
N GLY A 48 -14.74 -3.45 -14.38
CA GLY A 48 -14.22 -3.98 -13.12
C GLY A 48 -12.70 -4.12 -13.15
N TRP A 49 -12.14 -4.58 -14.27
CA TRP A 49 -10.70 -4.70 -14.49
C TRP A 49 -10.00 -3.34 -14.48
N ILE A 50 -10.57 -2.35 -15.19
CA ILE A 50 -10.05 -0.97 -15.20
C ILE A 50 -10.10 -0.36 -13.80
N ARG A 51 -11.21 -0.51 -13.07
CA ARG A 51 -11.34 0.03 -11.71
C ARG A 51 -10.41 -0.65 -10.70
N TRP A 52 -10.21 -1.96 -10.84
CA TRP A 52 -9.25 -2.70 -10.04
C TRP A 52 -7.81 -2.26 -10.32
N PHE A 53 -7.44 -2.15 -11.60
CA PHE A 53 -6.13 -1.67 -12.04
C PHE A 53 -5.87 -0.24 -11.55
N TRP A 54 -6.88 0.64 -11.66
CA TRP A 54 -6.81 2.00 -11.15
C TRP A 54 -6.57 2.03 -9.63
N ARG A 55 -7.31 1.23 -8.86
CA ARG A 55 -7.08 1.09 -7.41
C ARG A 55 -5.66 0.62 -7.11
N GLN A 56 -5.13 -0.33 -7.88
CA GLN A 56 -3.77 -0.81 -7.70
C GLN A 56 -2.73 0.29 -7.95
N LEU A 57 -2.89 1.07 -9.03
CA LEU A 57 -2.02 2.20 -9.35
C LEU A 57 -2.02 3.30 -8.28
N THR A 58 -3.16 3.57 -7.65
CA THR A 58 -3.30 4.61 -6.62
C THR A 58 -2.83 4.20 -5.21
N SER A 59 -2.32 2.97 -5.03
CA SER A 59 -1.87 2.51 -3.72
C SER A 59 -0.52 3.13 -3.32
N MET A 60 -0.38 3.53 -2.06
CA MET A 60 0.89 4.06 -1.50
C MET A 60 2.05 3.07 -1.69
N ARG A 61 1.75 1.77 -1.66
CA ARG A 61 2.73 0.69 -1.82
C ARG A 61 3.34 0.68 -3.23
N VAL A 62 2.51 0.85 -4.26
CA VAL A 62 2.99 0.94 -5.66
C VAL A 62 3.83 2.19 -5.86
N ALA A 63 3.46 3.33 -5.26
CA ALA A 63 4.26 4.55 -5.33
C ALA A 63 5.68 4.35 -4.76
N LEU A 64 5.82 3.70 -3.60
CA LEU A 64 7.12 3.41 -2.98
C LEU A 64 7.96 2.46 -3.85
N ILE A 65 7.35 1.44 -4.46
CA ILE A 65 8.03 0.51 -5.37
C ILE A 65 8.50 1.25 -6.62
N LEU A 66 7.67 2.11 -7.21
CA LEU A 66 8.03 2.91 -8.39
C LEU A 66 9.16 3.90 -8.08
N LEU A 67 9.14 4.54 -6.91
CA LEU A 67 10.23 5.40 -6.45
C LEU A 67 11.54 4.61 -6.32
N PHE A 68 11.49 3.40 -5.76
CA PHE A 68 12.64 2.51 -5.67
C PHE A 68 13.15 2.09 -7.06
N LEU A 69 12.25 1.69 -7.98
CA LEU A 69 12.61 1.35 -9.36
C LEU A 69 13.24 2.53 -10.10
N LEU A 70 12.69 3.74 -9.94
CA LEU A 70 13.23 4.95 -10.54
C LEU A 70 14.65 5.23 -10.02
N SER A 71 14.86 5.08 -8.70
CA SER A 71 16.17 5.21 -8.07
C SER A 71 17.18 4.23 -8.65
N LEU A 72 16.82 2.94 -8.74
CA LEU A 72 17.67 1.92 -9.37
C LEU A 72 17.95 2.23 -10.84
N GLY A 73 16.97 2.74 -11.58
CA GLY A 73 17.10 3.12 -12.97
C GLY A 73 18.01 4.33 -13.21
N ALA A 74 18.18 5.21 -12.21
CA ALA A 74 19.05 6.38 -12.30
C ALA A 74 20.54 6.03 -12.06
N VAL A 75 20.85 4.93 -11.38
CA VAL A 75 22.23 4.53 -11.05
C VAL A 75 23.10 4.34 -12.32
N PRO A 76 22.67 3.59 -13.35
CA PRO A 76 23.45 3.42 -14.58
C PRO A 76 23.77 4.75 -15.28
N GLY A 77 22.84 5.71 -15.24
CA GLY A 77 23.01 7.03 -15.85
C GLY A 77 24.17 7.83 -15.29
N SER A 78 24.62 7.52 -14.07
CA SER A 78 25.77 8.16 -13.42
C SER A 78 27.10 7.43 -13.63
N LEU A 79 27.07 6.12 -13.94
CA LEU A 79 28.25 5.27 -14.06
C LEU A 79 28.71 5.06 -15.50
N VAL A 80 27.75 5.03 -16.43
CA VAL A 80 28.00 4.78 -17.86
C VAL A 80 28.04 6.13 -18.60
N PRO A 81 29.03 6.39 -19.47
CA PRO A 81 29.05 7.61 -20.27
C PRO A 81 27.73 7.76 -21.05
N GLN A 82 27.10 8.92 -20.94
CA GLN A 82 25.82 9.22 -21.59
C GLN A 82 26.04 9.96 -22.90
N ASN A 83 25.28 9.63 -23.95
CA ASN A 83 25.42 10.25 -25.26
C ASN A 83 25.08 11.76 -25.19
N SER A 84 24.15 12.14 -24.32
CA SER A 84 23.78 13.55 -24.06
C SER A 84 24.90 14.38 -23.40
N ALA A 85 25.91 13.74 -22.79
CA ALA A 85 26.99 14.42 -22.11
C ALA A 85 28.27 14.50 -22.96
N ASP A 86 28.67 13.39 -23.58
CA ASP A 86 29.91 13.31 -24.37
C ASP A 86 29.88 12.10 -25.33
N GLU A 87 29.49 12.33 -26.58
CA GLU A 87 29.38 11.29 -27.61
C GLU A 87 30.74 10.63 -27.92
N MET A 88 31.85 11.37 -27.83
CA MET A 88 33.19 10.85 -28.13
C MET A 88 33.63 9.81 -27.09
N LYS A 89 33.33 10.03 -25.81
CA LYS A 89 33.58 9.04 -24.76
C LYS A 89 32.71 7.81 -24.89
N VAL A 90 31.47 7.98 -25.32
CA VAL A 90 30.57 6.86 -25.60
C VAL A 90 31.12 6.00 -26.73
N GLN A 91 31.54 6.60 -27.85
CA GLN A 91 32.14 5.85 -28.95
C GLN A 91 33.42 5.12 -28.53
N ALA A 92 34.31 5.79 -27.80
CA ALA A 92 35.51 5.14 -27.27
C ALA A 92 35.19 3.95 -26.33
N PHE A 93 34.14 4.06 -25.52
CA PHE A 93 33.66 2.95 -24.67
C PHE A 93 33.09 1.80 -25.51
N LYS A 94 32.35 2.12 -26.58
CA LYS A 94 31.78 1.12 -27.49
C LYS A 94 32.87 0.34 -28.21
N ASP A 95 33.90 1.04 -28.67
CA ASP A 95 35.08 0.46 -29.33
C ASP A 95 35.88 -0.42 -28.36
N ALA A 96 36.00 -0.01 -27.10
CA ALA A 96 36.70 -0.78 -26.07
C ALA A 96 35.93 -2.03 -25.58
N HIS A 97 34.60 -2.02 -25.66
CA HIS A 97 33.73 -3.10 -25.16
C HIS A 97 32.73 -3.61 -26.22
N PRO A 98 33.19 -4.25 -27.29
CA PRO A 98 32.35 -4.66 -28.42
C PRO A 98 31.32 -5.75 -28.07
N THR A 99 31.55 -6.54 -27.02
CA THR A 99 30.64 -7.61 -26.59
C THR A 99 29.50 -7.11 -25.68
N LEU A 100 29.75 -6.09 -24.85
CA LEU A 100 28.75 -5.53 -23.91
C LEU A 100 27.91 -4.41 -24.54
N THR A 101 28.48 -3.68 -25.49
CA THR A 101 27.82 -2.59 -26.23
C THR A 101 26.44 -2.95 -26.79
N PRO A 102 26.25 -4.06 -27.53
CA PRO A 102 24.94 -4.37 -28.10
C PRO A 102 23.87 -4.68 -27.04
N LEU A 103 24.26 -5.16 -25.86
CA LEU A 103 23.33 -5.35 -24.74
C LEU A 103 22.93 -4.01 -24.13
N TYR A 104 23.88 -3.11 -23.95
CA TYR A 104 23.66 -1.78 -23.40
C TYR A 104 22.81 -0.90 -24.32
N GLU A 105 22.98 -1.03 -25.64
CA GLU A 105 22.12 -0.35 -26.62
C GLU A 105 20.69 -0.88 -26.60
N LYS A 106 20.50 -2.21 -26.49
CA LYS A 106 19.15 -2.82 -26.37
C LYS A 106 18.42 -2.39 -25.10
N LEU A 107 19.15 -2.24 -23.99
CA LEU A 107 18.60 -1.72 -22.72
C LEU A 107 18.58 -0.18 -22.65
N GLN A 108 19.08 0.52 -23.68
CA GLN A 108 19.23 1.98 -23.72
C GLN A 108 20.00 2.57 -22.51
N PHE A 109 21.11 1.95 -22.09
CA PHE A 109 21.93 2.46 -20.97
C PHE A 109 22.81 3.67 -21.33
N PHE A 110 23.07 3.94 -22.61
CA PHE A 110 23.78 5.15 -23.05
C PHE A 110 22.86 6.38 -23.13
N ASP A 111 21.54 6.16 -23.11
CA ASP A 111 20.49 7.17 -23.26
C ASP A 111 19.38 6.95 -22.21
N VAL A 112 19.77 6.74 -20.94
CA VAL A 112 18.85 6.33 -19.86
C VAL A 112 17.66 7.30 -19.74
N TYR A 113 17.92 8.60 -19.77
CA TYR A 113 16.90 9.64 -19.60
C TYR A 113 15.91 9.75 -20.77
N SER A 114 16.32 9.33 -21.97
CA SER A 114 15.45 9.28 -23.16
C SER A 114 14.86 7.88 -23.41
N SER A 115 15.17 6.90 -22.56
CA SER A 115 14.74 5.52 -22.75
C SER A 115 13.24 5.35 -22.53
N VAL A 116 12.64 4.43 -23.29
CA VAL A 116 11.20 4.15 -23.21
C VAL A 116 10.84 3.57 -21.84
N TRP A 117 11.69 2.70 -21.29
CA TRP A 117 11.43 2.05 -20.00
C TRP A 117 11.54 3.02 -18.82
N PHE A 118 12.52 3.94 -18.82
CA PHE A 118 12.65 4.95 -17.77
C PHE A 118 11.47 5.93 -17.80
N SER A 119 11.10 6.40 -19.00
CA SER A 119 9.94 7.27 -19.20
C SER A 119 8.64 6.59 -18.75
N ALA A 120 8.47 5.29 -19.00
CA ALA A 120 7.32 4.54 -18.51
C ALA A 120 7.26 4.55 -16.97
N ILE A 121 8.37 4.26 -16.27
CA ILE A 121 8.41 4.29 -14.80
C ILE A 121 8.06 5.69 -14.28
N TYR A 122 8.64 6.74 -14.85
CA TYR A 122 8.36 8.13 -14.48
C TYR A 122 6.89 8.49 -14.64
N LEU A 123 6.28 8.15 -15.78
CA LEU A 123 4.87 8.42 -16.03
C LEU A 123 3.96 7.61 -15.09
N LEU A 124 4.25 6.33 -14.87
CA LEU A 124 3.51 5.50 -13.92
C LEU A 124 3.58 6.08 -12.50
N LEU A 125 4.76 6.55 -12.08
CA LEU A 125 4.97 7.20 -10.79
C LEU A 125 4.14 8.47 -10.68
N PHE A 126 4.15 9.31 -11.71
CA PHE A 126 3.40 10.56 -11.73
C PHE A 126 1.89 10.32 -11.63
N VAL A 127 1.37 9.35 -12.39
CA VAL A 127 -0.05 8.95 -12.32
C VAL A 127 -0.39 8.39 -10.93
N SER A 128 0.49 7.55 -10.35
CA SER A 128 0.30 7.00 -9.01
C SER A 128 0.27 8.11 -7.94
N LEU A 129 1.16 9.09 -8.04
CA LEU A 129 1.23 10.24 -7.15
C LEU A 129 -0.04 11.10 -7.22
N ILE A 130 -0.48 11.45 -8.43
CA ILE A 130 -1.75 12.18 -8.63
C ILE A 130 -2.91 11.37 -8.03
N GLY A 131 -2.92 10.06 -8.31
CA GLY A 131 -3.95 9.14 -7.85
C GLY A 131 -4.05 9.05 -6.33
N CYS A 132 -2.97 9.22 -5.58
CA CYS A 132 -2.99 9.18 -4.12
C CYS A 132 -3.20 10.56 -3.47
N ILE A 133 -2.69 11.64 -4.07
CA ILE A 133 -2.78 12.99 -3.49
C ILE A 133 -4.17 13.60 -3.64
N VAL A 134 -4.85 13.39 -4.77
CA VAL A 134 -6.18 13.96 -5.04
C VAL A 134 -7.25 13.45 -4.06
N PRO A 135 -7.49 12.13 -3.89
CA PRO A 135 -8.52 11.67 -2.95
C PRO A 135 -8.19 12.02 -1.50
N ARG A 136 -6.90 12.01 -1.13
CA ARG A 136 -6.46 12.34 0.22
C ARG A 136 -6.65 13.83 0.53
N SER A 137 -6.26 14.71 -0.38
CA SER A 137 -6.45 16.16 -0.21
C SER A 137 -7.93 16.54 -0.14
N LEU A 138 -8.80 15.89 -0.93
CA LEU A 138 -10.25 16.11 -0.85
C LEU A 138 -10.83 15.72 0.51
N GLN A 139 -10.39 14.61 1.10
CA GLN A 139 -10.80 14.22 2.45
C GLN A 139 -10.38 15.25 3.50
N PHE A 140 -9.13 15.73 3.43
CA PHE A 140 -8.65 16.78 4.33
C PHE A 140 -9.44 18.08 4.16
N VAL A 141 -9.68 18.52 2.92
CA VAL A 141 -10.51 19.69 2.65
C VAL A 141 -11.94 19.50 3.19
N GLY A 142 -12.49 18.29 3.11
CA GLY A 142 -13.77 17.93 3.72
C GLY A 142 -13.77 18.06 5.25
N GLN A 143 -12.69 17.65 5.92
CA GLN A 143 -12.55 17.80 7.37
C GLN A 143 -12.33 19.26 7.79
N LEU A 144 -11.52 20.02 7.04
CA LEU A 144 -11.31 21.45 7.28
C LEU A 144 -12.59 22.26 7.06
N ARG A 145 -13.42 21.88 6.08
CA ARG A 145 -14.75 22.49 5.84
C ARG A 145 -15.85 21.88 6.73
N GLY A 146 -15.53 20.81 7.45
CA GLY A 146 -16.47 20.12 8.31
C GLY A 146 -16.88 21.00 9.48
N ARG A 147 -18.18 21.03 9.77
CA ARG A 147 -18.67 21.70 10.97
C ARG A 147 -18.17 20.91 12.18
N PRO A 148 -17.55 21.55 13.20
CA PRO A 148 -17.10 20.84 14.39
C PRO A 148 -18.27 20.09 15.03
N PRO A 149 -18.04 18.88 15.59
CA PRO A 149 -19.09 18.14 16.27
C PRO A 149 -19.67 19.00 17.39
N GLY A 150 -20.99 18.95 17.55
CA GLY A 150 -21.68 19.74 18.57
C GLY A 150 -21.13 19.47 19.97
N ALA A 151 -21.04 20.51 20.79
CA ALA A 151 -20.56 20.38 22.16
C ALA A 151 -21.41 19.37 22.94
N PRO A 152 -20.80 18.42 23.68
CA PRO A 152 -21.53 17.41 24.43
C PRO A 152 -22.36 18.07 25.54
N ARG A 153 -23.60 17.61 25.73
CA ARG A 153 -24.53 18.11 26.77
C ARG A 153 -24.05 17.89 28.21
N ARG A 154 -23.07 17.02 28.42
CA ARG A 154 -22.57 16.58 29.74
C ARG A 154 -21.05 16.71 29.76
N LEU A 155 -20.54 17.86 30.23
CA LEU A 155 -19.09 18.12 30.33
C LEU A 155 -18.41 17.22 31.37
N ASP A 156 -19.16 16.74 32.36
CA ASP A 156 -18.74 15.80 33.41
C ASP A 156 -18.26 14.44 32.86
N ARG A 157 -18.60 14.09 31.62
CA ARG A 157 -18.16 12.83 30.97
C ARG A 157 -16.88 12.95 30.15
N LEU A 158 -16.31 14.16 30.01
CA LEU A 158 -15.06 14.36 29.28
C LEU A 158 -13.87 14.14 30.21
N PRO A 159 -12.87 13.30 29.87
CA PRO A 159 -11.73 13.02 30.75
C PRO A 159 -10.84 14.24 31.05
N ALA A 160 -10.96 15.32 30.26
CA ALA A 160 -10.22 16.57 30.42
C ALA A 160 -11.14 17.76 30.74
N TYR A 161 -12.20 17.56 31.52
CA TYR A 161 -13.02 18.69 32.00
C TYR A 161 -12.30 19.42 33.14
N THR A 162 -12.35 20.75 33.11
CA THR A 162 -11.86 21.60 34.22
C THR A 162 -13.02 22.42 34.77
N THR A 163 -13.11 22.50 36.10
CA THR A 163 -14.09 23.36 36.78
C THR A 163 -13.33 24.48 37.49
N TRP A 164 -13.58 25.72 37.09
CA TRP A 164 -13.03 26.88 37.80
C TRP A 164 -13.86 27.16 39.05
N ARG A 165 -13.24 27.16 40.24
CA ARG A 165 -13.88 27.55 41.49
C ARG A 165 -13.24 28.86 41.96
N THR A 166 -14.05 29.92 42.03
CA THR A 166 -13.68 31.22 42.64
C THR A 166 -13.81 31.17 44.15
#